data_AF-A0A964JFB7-F1
#
_entry.id   AF-A0A964JFB7-F1
#
_cell.length_a   1.000
_cell.length_b   1.000
_cell.length_c   1.000
_cell.angle_alpha   90.00
_cell.angle_beta   90.00
_cell.angle_gamma   90.00
#
_symmetry.space_group_name_H-M   'P 1'
#
loop_
_entity.id
_entity.type
_entity.pdbx_description
1 polymer ?
#
loop_
_entity_poly.entity_id
_entity_poly.type
_entity_poly.pdbx_seq_one_letter_code
_entity_poly.pdbx_strand_id
1 'polypeptide(L)'
;MFFLDSIAHISSSHADAVVIAGSHGGRSAAEFVIALSQKPSCVFFNDAGGGKDDAGKVALKMLQAHGVPCACYSHLSARIGDAQDGYDNGLVSGFNALAKDRGVELNMAVNEAVKLC
;
A
#
# COMPACT_ATOMS: atom_id res chain seq x y z
N MET A 1 -5.89 -9.63 -7.37
CA MET A 1 -5.09 -9.18 -6.21
C MET A 1 -3.75 -9.88 -6.27
N PHE A 2 -2.66 -9.18 -5.93
CA PHE A 2 -1.30 -9.70 -5.95
C PHE A 2 -0.57 -9.41 -4.64
N PHE A 3 0.25 -10.35 -4.20
CA PHE A 3 1.13 -10.22 -3.04
C PHE A 3 2.56 -10.10 -3.54
N LEU A 4 3.22 -8.99 -3.20
CA LEU A 4 4.60 -8.72 -3.59
C LEU A 4 5.42 -8.40 -2.35
N ASP A 5 6.32 -9.28 -1.93
CA ASP A 5 7.18 -9.01 -0.76
C ASP A 5 8.03 -7.74 -0.93
N SER A 6 8.30 -7.37 -2.18
CA SER A 6 8.85 -6.07 -2.56
C SER A 6 8.05 -5.43 -3.69
N ILE A 7 7.65 -4.18 -3.51
CA ILE A 7 7.02 -3.37 -4.57
C ILE A 7 7.91 -3.22 -5.81
N ALA A 8 9.22 -3.44 -5.71
CA ALA A 8 10.13 -3.42 -6.86
C ALA A 8 9.78 -4.49 -7.91
N HIS A 9 8.97 -5.51 -7.55
CA HIS A 9 8.45 -6.51 -8.48
C HIS A 9 7.17 -6.06 -9.21
N ILE A 10 6.66 -4.85 -8.93
CA ILE A 10 5.47 -4.37 -9.63
C ILE A 10 5.76 -4.15 -11.12
N SER A 11 4.82 -4.54 -11.98
CA SER A 11 4.91 -4.36 -13.42
C SER A 11 3.52 -4.10 -14.01
N SER A 12 3.46 -3.93 -15.33
CA SER A 12 2.20 -3.78 -16.06
C SER A 12 1.25 -4.97 -15.91
N SER A 13 1.72 -6.15 -15.49
CA SER A 13 0.85 -7.29 -15.19
C SER A 13 -0.07 -7.08 -13.98
N HIS A 14 0.18 -6.05 -13.17
CA HIS A 14 -0.62 -5.72 -11.99
C HIS A 14 -1.56 -4.52 -12.21
N ALA A 15 -1.74 -4.11 -13.47
CA ALA A 15 -2.74 -3.09 -13.83
C ALA A 15 -4.13 -3.48 -13.32
N ASP A 16 -4.89 -2.49 -12.86
CA ASP A 16 -6.28 -2.61 -12.39
C ASP A 16 -6.50 -3.60 -11.23
N ALA A 17 -5.42 -4.09 -10.61
CA ALA A 17 -5.48 -5.03 -9.49
C ALA A 17 -5.13 -4.35 -8.17
N VAL A 18 -5.64 -4.89 -7.07
CA VAL A 18 -5.14 -4.58 -5.72
C VAL A 18 -3.77 -5.25 -5.54
N VAL A 19 -2.78 -4.48 -5.09
CA VAL A 19 -1.43 -4.94 -4.78
C VAL A 19 -1.17 -4.75 -3.30
N ILE A 20 -0.72 -5.81 -2.63
CA ILE A 20 -0.26 -5.76 -1.24
C ILE A 20 1.25 -5.97 -1.26
N ALA A 21 1.98 -4.97 -0.81
CA ALA A 21 3.42 -4.97 -0.77
C ALA A 21 3.93 -5.24 0.64
N GLY A 22 4.87 -6.17 0.80
CA GLY A 22 5.61 -6.40 2.05
C GLY A 22 6.56 -5.25 2.39
N SER A 23 7.02 -4.51 1.37
CA SER A 23 7.90 -3.35 1.52
C SER A 23 7.18 -2.12 2.06
N HIS A 24 7.96 -1.15 2.53
CA HIS A 24 7.43 0.10 3.07
C HIS A 24 6.93 1.08 2.01
N GLY A 25 6.04 1.99 2.39
CA GLY A 25 5.48 3.05 1.55
C GLY A 25 6.42 4.25 1.35
N GLY A 26 7.70 3.99 1.08
CA GLY A 26 8.71 5.04 0.89
C GLY A 26 8.65 5.74 -0.47
N ARG A 27 9.52 6.73 -0.66
CA ARG A 27 9.60 7.49 -1.92
C ARG A 27 9.87 6.59 -3.14
N SER A 28 10.89 5.74 -3.05
CA SER A 28 11.25 4.83 -4.14
C SER A 28 10.12 3.82 -4.43
N ALA A 29 9.44 3.35 -3.39
CA ALA A 29 8.26 2.49 -3.51
C ALA A 29 7.14 3.14 -4.33
N ALA A 30 6.83 4.41 -4.04
CA ALA A 30 5.86 5.18 -4.82
C ALA A 30 6.30 5.39 -6.28
N GLU A 31 7.59 5.66 -6.51
CA GLU A 31 8.15 5.86 -7.84
C GLU A 31 7.99 4.62 -8.74
N PHE A 32 8.12 3.40 -8.20
CA PHE A 32 7.82 2.16 -8.96
C PHE A 32 6.37 2.11 -9.46
N VAL A 33 5.40 2.49 -8.62
CA VAL A 33 3.97 2.54 -9.01
C VAL A 33 3.69 3.67 -10.00
N ILE A 34 4.33 4.83 -9.80
CA ILE A 34 4.20 6.01 -10.67
C ILE A 34 4.79 5.75 -12.06
N ALA A 35 5.84 4.93 -12.18
CA ALA A 35 6.45 4.60 -13.46
C ALA A 35 5.56 3.74 -14.38
N LEU A 36 4.57 3.02 -13.85
CA LEU A 36 3.70 2.17 -14.65
C LEU A 36 2.79 2.98 -15.57
N SER A 37 2.63 2.56 -16.83
CA SER A 37 1.68 3.20 -17.75
C SER A 37 0.22 3.00 -17.35
N GLN A 38 -0.09 1.84 -16.76
CA GLN A 38 -1.40 1.50 -16.17
C GLN A 38 -1.22 1.27 -14.68
N LYS A 39 -2.15 1.79 -13.88
CA LYS A 39 -2.03 1.79 -12.42
C LYS A 39 -2.73 0.58 -11.80
N PRO A 40 -2.24 0.06 -10.66
CA PRO A 40 -3.04 -0.83 -9.83
C PRO A 40 -4.30 -0.10 -9.35
N SER A 41 -5.37 -0.84 -9.05
CA SER A 41 -6.60 -0.26 -8.52
C SER A 41 -6.39 0.33 -7.13
N CYS A 42 -5.51 -0.28 -6.32
CA CYS A 42 -5.04 0.23 -5.03
C CYS A 42 -3.73 -0.46 -4.63
N VAL A 43 -2.92 0.22 -3.82
CA VAL A 43 -1.69 -0.36 -3.26
C VAL A 43 -1.68 -0.27 -1.74
N PHE A 44 -1.30 -1.37 -1.09
CA PHE A 44 -1.09 -1.45 0.35
C PHE A 44 0.40 -1.62 0.63
N PHE A 45 0.94 -0.85 1.58
CA PHE A 45 2.34 -0.92 2.00
C PHE A 45 2.46 -1.19 3.49
N ASN A 46 3.55 -1.83 3.93
CA ASN A 46 3.90 -1.78 5.34
C ASN A 46 4.29 -0.34 5.73
N ASP A 47 3.96 0.12 6.92
CA ASP A 47 4.26 1.49 7.33
C ASP A 47 5.67 1.68 7.90
N ALA A 48 6.37 0.58 8.20
CA ALA A 48 7.73 0.53 8.75
C ALA A 48 7.98 1.50 9.93
N GLY A 49 6.93 1.79 10.71
CA GLY A 49 7.00 2.72 11.84
C GLY A 49 7.12 4.19 11.46
N GLY A 50 6.87 4.56 10.21
CA GLY A 50 6.89 5.93 9.71
C GLY A 50 8.29 6.47 9.42
N GLY A 51 9.30 6.14 10.23
CA GLY A 51 10.66 6.68 10.07
C GLY A 51 10.71 8.20 10.28
N LYS A 52 11.85 8.83 9.97
CA LYS A 52 12.01 10.29 10.09
C LYS A 52 11.12 10.99 9.05
N ASP A 53 10.37 12.00 9.47
CA ASP A 53 9.50 12.82 8.60
C ASP A 53 8.52 11.98 7.76
N ASP A 54 8.00 10.89 8.34
CA ASP A 54 7.10 9.92 7.69
C ASP A 54 7.69 9.24 6.43
N ALA A 55 9.03 9.12 6.34
CA ALA A 55 9.74 8.46 5.24
C ALA A 55 9.17 7.08 4.82
N GLY A 56 8.60 6.31 5.76
CA GLY A 56 7.99 4.99 5.53
C GLY A 56 6.57 5.03 4.96
N LYS A 57 5.91 6.19 4.91
CA LYS A 57 4.52 6.36 4.46
C LYS A 57 4.33 7.47 3.42
N VAL A 58 5.41 8.06 2.90
CA VAL A 58 5.40 9.13 1.89
C VAL A 58 4.57 8.77 0.65
N ALA A 59 4.48 7.49 0.31
CA ALA A 59 3.67 6.97 -0.78
C ALA A 59 2.19 7.37 -0.69
N LEU A 60 1.62 7.54 0.51
CA LEU A 60 0.23 8.00 0.68
C LEU A 60 0.01 9.33 -0.05
N LYS A 61 0.89 10.31 0.18
CA LYS A 61 0.84 11.63 -0.44
C LYS A 61 1.23 11.59 -1.92
N MET A 62 2.28 10.85 -2.27
CA MET A 62 2.75 10.78 -3.65
C MET A 62 1.73 10.12 -4.58
N LEU A 63 1.14 9.00 -4.16
CA LEU A 63 0.16 8.27 -4.96
C LEU A 63 -1.19 8.99 -5.04
N GLN A 64 -1.56 9.77 -4.01
CA GLN A 64 -2.69 10.70 -4.10
C GLN A 64 -2.54 11.67 -5.27
N ALA A 65 -1.35 12.28 -5.41
CA ALA A 65 -1.07 13.24 -6.48
C ALA A 65 -1.09 12.60 -7.89
N HIS A 66 -1.02 11.27 -7.97
CA HIS A 66 -1.01 10.50 -9.22
C HIS A 66 -2.30 9.70 -9.44
N GLY A 67 -3.36 9.97 -8.67
CA GLY A 67 -4.66 9.32 -8.85
C GLY A 67 -4.69 7.84 -8.45
N VAL A 68 -3.77 7.40 -7.59
CA VAL A 68 -3.70 6.00 -7.13
C VAL A 68 -4.14 5.89 -5.66
N PRO A 69 -5.23 5.17 -5.36
CA PRO A 69 -5.62 4.81 -4.00
C PRO A 69 -4.50 4.05 -3.30
N CYS A 70 -4.21 4.44 -2.07
CA CYS A 70 -3.09 3.90 -1.32
C CYS A 70 -3.41 3.85 0.17
N ALA A 71 -3.03 2.74 0.80
CA ALA A 71 -3.06 2.55 2.23
C ALA A 71 -1.73 1.99 2.75
N CYS A 72 -1.46 2.21 4.03
CA CYS A 72 -0.40 1.55 4.76
C CYS A 72 -1.01 0.69 5.87
N TYR A 73 -0.37 -0.42 6.19
CA TYR A 73 -0.67 -1.27 7.34
C TYR A 73 0.47 -1.26 8.35
N SER A 74 0.13 -1.48 9.63
CA SER A 74 1.07 -1.33 10.73
C SER A 74 2.13 -2.43 10.76
N HIS A 75 3.40 -2.04 10.89
CA HIS A 75 4.51 -2.93 11.19
C HIS A 75 4.38 -3.66 12.54
N LEU A 76 3.48 -3.20 13.43
CA LEU A 76 3.19 -3.87 14.71
C LEU A 76 2.18 -5.02 14.56
N SER A 77 1.37 -5.00 13.50
CA SER A 77 0.38 -6.04 13.21
C SER A 77 0.87 -7.07 12.19
N ALA A 78 1.80 -6.70 11.31
CA ALA A 78 2.33 -7.58 10.29
C ALA A 78 3.80 -7.31 9.99
N ARG A 79 4.51 -8.36 9.58
CA ARG A 79 5.94 -8.38 9.27
C ARG A 79 6.24 -7.55 8.03
N ILE A 80 7.28 -6.72 8.12
CA ILE A 80 7.84 -6.07 6.94
C ILE A 80 8.56 -7.12 6.07
N GLY A 81 8.38 -7.03 4.75
CA GLY A 81 8.94 -7.96 3.78
C GLY A 81 8.12 -9.23 3.55
N ASP A 82 6.91 -9.34 4.13
CA ASP A 82 6.00 -10.47 3.91
C ASP A 82 4.60 -9.94 3.56
N ALA A 83 4.25 -9.98 2.28
CA ALA A 83 2.98 -9.46 1.80
C ALA A 83 1.78 -10.32 2.22
N GLN A 84 1.98 -11.63 2.36
CA GLN A 84 0.94 -12.55 2.81
C GLN A 84 0.57 -12.27 4.27
N ASP A 85 1.58 -12.07 5.13
CA ASP A 85 1.38 -11.65 6.51
C ASP A 85 0.68 -10.29 6.61
N GLY A 86 1.04 -9.35 5.74
CA GLY A 86 0.36 -8.06 5.60
C GLY A 86 -1.13 -8.19 5.31
N TYR A 87 -1.54 -9.20 4.56
CA TYR A 87 -2.95 -9.46 4.27
C TYR A 87 -3.67 -10.18 5.40
N ASP A 88 -3.06 -11.22 5.95
CA ASP A 88 -3.68 -12.07 6.97
C ASP A 88 -3.79 -11.35 8.32
N ASN A 89 -2.79 -10.54 8.67
CA ASN A 89 -2.65 -9.95 10.01
C ASN A 89 -2.61 -8.41 10.01
N GLY A 90 -2.37 -7.78 8.86
CA GLY A 90 -2.18 -6.33 8.79
C GLY A 90 -3.41 -5.53 9.19
N LEU A 91 -3.18 -4.47 9.98
CA LEU A 91 -4.18 -3.45 10.30
C LEU A 91 -3.81 -2.14 9.64
N VAL A 92 -4.76 -1.52 8.93
CA VAL A 92 -4.57 -0.23 8.27
C VAL A 92 -4.14 0.84 9.28
N SER A 93 -2.98 1.45 9.06
CA SER A 93 -2.39 2.48 9.91
C SER A 93 -2.35 3.87 9.25
N GLY A 94 -2.72 3.96 7.97
CA GLY A 94 -2.85 5.22 7.24
C GLY A 94 -3.37 4.97 5.83
N PHE A 95 -3.95 6.00 5.22
CA PHE A 95 -4.50 5.93 3.87
C PHE A 95 -4.59 7.34 3.27
N ASN A 96 -4.64 7.41 1.94
CA ASN A 96 -4.89 8.66 1.23
C ASN A 96 -6.40 8.92 1.00
N ALA A 97 -6.75 10.09 0.50
CA ALA A 97 -8.14 10.50 0.31
C ALA A 97 -8.87 9.56 -0.67
N LEU A 98 -8.20 9.11 -1.74
CA LEU A 98 -8.78 8.18 -2.71
C LEU A 98 -9.15 6.83 -2.08
N ALA A 99 -8.30 6.29 -1.19
CA ALA A 99 -8.62 5.07 -0.45
C ALA A 99 -9.74 5.31 0.58
N LYS A 100 -9.73 6.48 1.24
CA LYS A 100 -10.80 6.88 2.17
C LYS A 100 -12.16 6.96 1.49
N ASP A 101 -12.24 7.50 0.28
CA ASP A 101 -13.49 7.64 -0.48
C ASP A 101 -14.09 6.28 -0.88
N ARG A 102 -13.26 5.22 -0.87
CA ARG A 102 -13.69 3.83 -1.03
C ARG A 102 -14.14 3.17 0.28
N GLY A 103 -14.00 3.85 1.41
CA GLY A 103 -14.39 3.35 2.73
C GLY A 103 -13.26 2.73 3.54
N VAL A 104 -11.98 2.88 3.15
CA VAL A 104 -10.86 2.41 3.97
C VAL A 104 -10.75 3.25 5.25
N GLU A 105 -10.65 2.58 6.40
CA GLU A 105 -10.60 3.20 7.72
C GLU A 105 -9.39 2.74 8.55
N LEU A 106 -9.07 3.49 9.61
CA LEU A 106 -7.98 3.13 10.53
C LEU A 106 -8.35 1.87 11.33
N ASN A 107 -7.37 1.01 11.58
CA ASN A 107 -7.52 -0.28 12.25
C ASN A 107 -8.42 -1.29 11.52
N MET A 108 -8.83 -1.00 10.28
CA MET A 108 -9.47 -1.98 9.41
C MET A 108 -8.47 -3.08 9.08
N ALA A 109 -8.89 -4.34 9.12
CA ALA A 109 -8.05 -5.46 8.68
C ALA A 109 -7.79 -5.35 7.17
N VAL A 110 -6.55 -5.60 6.73
CA VAL A 110 -6.17 -5.46 5.32
C VAL A 110 -6.99 -6.37 4.42
N ASN A 111 -7.30 -7.59 4.86
CA ASN A 111 -8.15 -8.53 4.13
C ASN A 111 -9.60 -8.03 3.93
N GLU A 112 -10.09 -7.12 4.76
CA GLU A 112 -11.37 -6.43 4.56
C GLU A 112 -11.19 -5.19 3.70
N ALA A 113 -10.16 -4.38 3.96
CA ALA A 113 -9.88 -3.16 3.22
C ALA A 113 -9.68 -3.41 1.71
N VAL A 114 -9.03 -4.51 1.33
CA VAL A 114 -8.80 -4.84 -0.09
C VAL A 114 -10.09 -5.10 -0.86
N LYS A 115 -11.20 -5.44 -0.19
CA LYS A 115 -12.51 -5.67 -0.83
C LYS A 115 -13.18 -4.36 -1.26
N LEU A 116 -12.72 -3.24 -0.71
CA LEU A 116 -13.20 -1.89 -1.03
C LEU A 116 -12.44 -1.27 -2.22
N CYS A 117 -11.38 -1.94 -2.68
CA CYS A 117 -10.35 -1.38 -3.54
C CYS A 117 -10.28 -1.98 -4.94
#